data_AF-A0A2K4WIL8-F1
#
_entry.id   AF-A0A2K4WIL8-F1
#
_cell.length_a   1.000
_cell.length_b   1.000
_cell.length_c   1.000
_cell.angle_alpha   90.00
_cell.angle_beta   90.00
_cell.angle_gamma   90.00
#
_symmetry.space_group_name_H-M   'P 1'
#
loop_
_entity.id
_entity.type
_entity.pdbx_description
1 polymer ?
#
loop_
_entity_poly.entity_id
_entity_poly.type
_entity_poly.pdbx_seq_one_letter_code
_entity_poly.pdbx_strand_id
1 'polypeptide(L)'
;MIKNLILRGVSSYSPVLNSQIGPLTKVNMFYGHNGTGKTTIGNYLQDPSDLLYHQCQTHPASADREVLVYNHTFMEANFQASSQPGIFTLNEGNIEAEKEPKVAELALKQLLTAHQAEVLAGNAFSESQKANKADMLDQLWALRKPFDTGPLRYCLVGPNTKERLGDKLREIALVPSTENFAGLAAEAEQLQSAGDAELPSIPAFRFAEGEAETSPLLSEVISGSGDSYLSALISDLGNSD
;
A
#
# COMPACT_ATOMS: atom_id res chain seq x y z
N MET A 1 51.24 -26.70 -42.33
CA MET A 1 50.97 -25.74 -43.43
C MET A 1 49.79 -26.23 -44.26
N ILE A 2 48.84 -25.37 -44.60
CA ILE A 2 47.74 -25.71 -45.52
C ILE A 2 48.30 -25.85 -46.93
N LYS A 3 48.00 -26.96 -47.61
CA LYS A 3 48.39 -27.22 -49.00
C LYS A 3 47.26 -26.99 -49.98
N ASN A 4 46.02 -27.30 -49.63
CA ASN A 4 44.85 -27.00 -50.45
C ASN A 4 43.70 -26.48 -49.61
N LEU A 5 42.90 -25.60 -50.20
CA LEU A 5 41.59 -25.17 -49.70
C LEU A 5 40.51 -25.76 -50.60
N ILE A 6 39.43 -26.25 -50.00
CA ILE A 6 38.24 -26.75 -50.70
C ILE A 6 37.08 -25.91 -50.19
N LEU A 7 36.41 -25.19 -51.10
CA LEU A 7 35.29 -24.32 -50.78
C LEU A 7 34.05 -24.75 -51.57
N ARG A 8 32.91 -24.85 -50.88
CA ARG A 8 31.63 -25.28 -51.46
C ARG A 8 30.47 -24.71 -50.66
N GLY A 9 29.41 -24.32 -51.36
CA GLY A 9 28.13 -23.95 -50.73
C GLY A 9 28.18 -22.69 -49.86
N VAL A 10 29.15 -21.80 -50.09
CA VAL A 10 29.34 -20.58 -49.30
C VAL A 10 29.55 -19.37 -50.20
N SER A 11 28.79 -18.30 -49.94
CA SER A 11 28.92 -17.03 -50.68
C SER A 11 28.90 -17.23 -52.21
N SER A 12 29.95 -16.83 -52.93
CA SER A 12 30.08 -16.98 -54.39
C SER A 12 30.56 -18.37 -54.84
N TYR A 13 30.83 -19.31 -53.93
CA TYR A 13 31.29 -20.66 -54.26
C TYR A 13 30.10 -21.59 -54.54
N SER A 14 30.21 -22.39 -55.61
CA SER A 14 29.14 -23.28 -56.07
C SER A 14 28.64 -24.21 -54.96
N PRO A 15 27.31 -24.42 -54.82
CA PRO A 15 26.76 -25.41 -53.89
C PRO A 15 26.91 -26.85 -54.37
N VAL A 16 27.17 -27.06 -55.66
CA VAL A 16 27.25 -28.40 -56.28
C VAL A 16 28.69 -28.84 -56.51
N LEU A 17 29.57 -27.92 -56.91
CA LEU A 17 30.95 -28.23 -57.31
C LEU A 17 31.95 -27.72 -56.26
N ASN A 18 32.92 -28.57 -55.93
CA ASN A 18 34.05 -28.20 -55.08
C ASN A 18 34.96 -27.21 -55.83
N SER A 19 35.19 -26.04 -55.24
CA SER A 19 36.23 -25.12 -55.69
C SER A 19 37.52 -25.42 -54.94
N GLN A 20 38.49 -26.02 -55.64
CA GLN A 20 39.79 -26.35 -55.07
C GLN A 20 40.82 -25.26 -55.38
N ILE A 21 41.51 -24.80 -54.33
CA ILE A 21 42.58 -23.81 -54.43
C ILE A 21 43.87 -24.44 -53.90
N GLY A 22 44.85 -24.60 -54.78
CA GLY A 22 46.17 -25.13 -54.45
C GLY A 22 46.86 -25.76 -55.66
N PRO A 23 48.09 -26.27 -55.50
CA PRO A 23 48.83 -26.36 -54.25
C PRO A 23 49.32 -24.98 -53.76
N LEU A 24 49.10 -24.69 -52.48
CA LEU A 24 49.54 -23.46 -51.83
C LEU A 24 51.03 -23.52 -51.48
N THR A 25 51.71 -22.38 -51.63
CA THR A 25 53.09 -22.18 -51.21
C THR A 25 53.16 -21.31 -49.95
N LYS A 26 54.36 -20.94 -49.47
CA LYS A 26 54.51 -20.15 -48.23
C LYS A 26 53.80 -18.79 -48.32
N VAL A 27 53.74 -18.20 -49.52
CA VAL A 27 53.08 -16.94 -49.80
C VAL A 27 52.14 -17.16 -50.98
N ASN A 28 50.86 -16.82 -50.82
CA ASN A 28 49.85 -16.94 -51.86
C ASN A 28 49.13 -15.61 -51.99
N MET A 29 48.87 -15.17 -53.23
CA MET A 29 48.19 -13.92 -53.51
C MET A 29 46.90 -14.21 -54.27
N PHE A 30 45.77 -13.83 -53.66
CA PHE A 30 44.44 -13.99 -54.26
C PHE A 30 43.91 -12.61 -54.67
N TYR A 31 43.67 -12.41 -55.96
CA TYR A 31 43.14 -11.16 -56.52
C TYR A 31 41.94 -11.43 -57.43
N GLY A 32 41.11 -10.41 -57.66
CA GLY A 32 39.89 -10.51 -58.46
C GLY A 32 38.92 -9.38 -58.17
N HIS A 33 37.86 -9.26 -58.96
CA HIS A 33 36.82 -8.24 -58.80
C HIS A 33 36.05 -8.34 -57.47
N ASN A 34 35.33 -7.30 -57.09
CA ASN A 34 34.44 -7.34 -55.93
C ASN A 34 33.39 -8.46 -56.11
N GLY A 35 33.09 -9.19 -55.03
CA GLY A 35 32.13 -10.29 -55.05
C GLY A 35 32.67 -11.67 -55.48
N THR A 36 33.95 -11.79 -55.87
CA THR A 36 34.53 -13.09 -56.29
C THR A 36 34.90 -14.04 -55.13
N GLY A 37 34.46 -13.77 -53.89
CA GLY A 37 34.68 -14.66 -52.75
C GLY A 37 36.01 -14.51 -52.01
N LYS A 38 36.85 -13.51 -52.32
CA LYS A 38 38.15 -13.30 -51.63
C LYS A 38 38.01 -13.16 -50.11
N THR A 39 37.06 -12.34 -49.65
CA THR A 39 36.77 -12.14 -48.23
C THR A 39 36.29 -13.43 -47.57
N THR A 40 35.53 -14.26 -48.30
CA THR A 40 35.03 -15.54 -47.81
C THR A 40 36.16 -16.51 -47.45
N ILE A 41 37.28 -16.50 -48.17
CA ILE A 41 38.47 -17.30 -47.81
C ILE A 41 39.00 -16.86 -46.44
N GLY A 42 39.13 -15.55 -46.21
CA GLY A 42 39.60 -15.01 -44.94
C GLY A 42 38.67 -15.37 -43.79
N ASN A 43 37.36 -15.18 -43.97
CA ASN A 43 36.37 -15.46 -42.94
C ASN A 43 36.28 -16.96 -42.61
N TYR A 44 36.36 -17.83 -43.61
CA TYR A 44 36.45 -19.28 -43.40
C TYR A 44 37.69 -19.67 -42.58
N LEU A 45 38.84 -19.08 -42.88
CA LEU A 45 40.07 -19.36 -42.15
C LEU A 45 40.07 -18.80 -40.72
N GLN A 46 39.25 -17.77 -40.46
CA GLN A 46 39.12 -17.15 -39.14
C GLN A 46 38.28 -17.99 -38.20
N ASP A 47 37.16 -18.52 -38.68
CA ASP A 47 36.33 -19.47 -37.93
C ASP A 47 35.92 -20.65 -38.84
N PRO A 48 36.78 -21.67 -38.97
CA PRO A 48 36.45 -22.86 -39.76
C PRO A 48 35.30 -23.70 -39.18
N SER A 49 34.90 -23.43 -37.93
CA SER A 49 33.89 -24.20 -37.21
C SER A 49 32.47 -23.67 -37.36
N ASP A 50 32.32 -22.44 -37.87
CA ASP A 50 31.02 -21.87 -38.20
C ASP A 50 30.25 -22.80 -39.17
N LEU A 51 28.97 -23.02 -38.84
CA LEU A 51 28.04 -23.86 -39.60
C LEU A 51 27.96 -23.46 -41.08
N LEU A 52 28.22 -22.19 -41.41
CA LEU A 52 28.29 -21.70 -42.79
C LEU A 52 29.34 -22.46 -43.62
N TYR A 53 30.43 -22.93 -42.99
CA TYR A 53 31.56 -23.56 -43.67
C TYR A 53 31.58 -25.08 -43.56
N HIS A 54 30.49 -25.73 -43.16
CA HIS A 54 30.42 -27.19 -42.98
C HIS A 54 30.83 -28.02 -44.23
N GLN A 55 30.75 -27.44 -45.43
CA GLN A 55 31.18 -28.07 -46.70
C GLN A 55 32.57 -27.63 -47.17
N CYS A 56 33.27 -26.81 -46.40
CA CYS A 56 34.60 -26.32 -46.69
C CYS A 56 35.64 -27.14 -45.91
N GLN A 57 36.82 -27.33 -46.50
CA GLN A 57 37.88 -28.14 -45.91
C GLN A 57 39.27 -27.57 -46.21
N THR A 58 40.21 -27.78 -45.28
CA THR A 58 41.64 -27.55 -45.52
C THR A 58 42.36 -28.89 -45.63
N HIS A 59 43.38 -28.96 -46.50
CA HIS A 59 44.20 -30.16 -46.64
C HIS A 59 45.69 -29.82 -46.48
N PRO A 60 46.45 -30.50 -45.61
CA PRO A 60 45.99 -31.50 -44.64
C PRO A 60 45.13 -30.86 -43.55
N ALA A 61 44.05 -31.55 -43.19
CA ALA A 61 43.19 -31.19 -42.07
C ALA A 61 44.00 -31.25 -40.76
N SER A 62 43.75 -30.32 -39.86
CA SER A 62 44.48 -30.19 -38.60
C SER A 62 43.61 -29.41 -37.63
N ALA A 63 43.14 -30.07 -36.57
CA ALA A 63 42.36 -29.41 -35.52
C ALA A 63 43.23 -28.47 -34.67
N ASP A 64 44.50 -28.84 -34.45
CA ASP A 64 45.41 -28.08 -33.59
C ASP A 64 46.15 -26.94 -34.31
N ARG A 65 45.67 -26.53 -35.49
CA ARG A 65 46.33 -25.48 -36.27
C ARG A 65 45.77 -24.12 -35.89
N GLU A 66 46.58 -23.32 -35.22
CA GLU A 66 46.29 -21.90 -35.05
C GLU A 66 46.39 -21.17 -36.40
N VAL A 67 45.35 -20.41 -36.74
CA VAL A 67 45.29 -19.57 -37.95
C VAL A 67 44.98 -18.14 -37.52
N LEU A 68 45.93 -17.24 -37.74
CA LEU A 68 45.76 -15.82 -37.45
C LEU A 68 45.24 -15.12 -38.71
N VAL A 69 44.05 -14.54 -38.62
CA VAL A 69 43.41 -13.82 -39.73
C VAL A 69 43.28 -12.35 -39.38
N TYR A 70 43.88 -11.50 -40.22
CA TYR A 70 43.70 -10.06 -40.16
C TYR A 70 42.74 -9.63 -41.27
N ASN A 71 41.51 -9.28 -40.90
CA ASN A 71 40.44 -8.84 -41.81
C ASN A 71 39.58 -7.75 -41.16
N HIS A 72 38.51 -7.34 -41.84
CA HIS A 72 37.58 -6.33 -41.34
C HIS A 72 36.94 -6.73 -40.01
N THR A 73 36.52 -7.99 -39.87
CA THR A 73 35.91 -8.51 -38.65
C THR A 73 36.86 -8.43 -37.46
N PHE A 74 38.14 -8.76 -37.65
CA PHE A 74 39.17 -8.55 -36.63
C PHE A 74 39.31 -7.07 -36.25
N MET A 75 39.29 -6.16 -37.23
CA MET A 75 39.36 -4.72 -36.97
C MET A 75 38.16 -4.22 -36.16
N GLU A 76 36.93 -4.59 -36.54
CA GLU A 76 35.71 -4.16 -35.83
C GLU A 76 35.65 -4.68 -34.38
N ALA A 77 36.05 -5.94 -34.16
CA ALA A 77 36.03 -6.55 -32.84
C ALA A 77 37.09 -5.95 -31.90
N ASN A 78 38.27 -5.61 -32.43
CA ASN A 78 39.43 -5.25 -31.61
C ASN A 78 39.78 -3.76 -31.61
N PHE A 79 39.25 -2.97 -32.56
CA PHE A 79 39.53 -1.55 -32.69
C PHE A 79 38.23 -0.77 -32.74
N GLN A 80 37.84 -0.19 -31.60
CA GLN A 80 36.75 0.77 -31.55
C GLN A 80 37.28 2.18 -31.33
N ALA A 81 36.68 3.14 -32.03
CA ALA A 81 36.89 4.54 -31.75
C ALA A 81 36.30 4.83 -30.36
N SER A 82 37.18 5.08 -29.39
CA SER A 82 36.72 5.53 -28.08
C SER A 82 36.04 6.91 -28.21
N SER A 83 35.29 7.32 -27.18
CA SER A 83 34.65 8.65 -27.11
C SER A 83 35.64 9.82 -27.25
N GLN A 84 36.95 9.56 -27.12
CA GLN A 84 38.00 10.56 -27.20
C GLN A 84 38.77 10.38 -28.52
N PRO A 85 38.76 11.38 -29.42
CA PRO A 85 39.44 11.26 -30.70
C PRO A 85 40.95 11.04 -30.49
N GLY A 86 41.47 9.96 -31.08
CA GLY A 86 42.88 9.57 -30.99
C GLY A 86 43.21 8.46 -29.99
N ILE A 87 42.24 7.98 -29.20
CA ILE A 87 42.41 6.82 -28.31
C ILE A 87 41.73 5.60 -28.94
N PHE A 88 42.51 4.58 -29.26
CA PHE A 88 42.02 3.29 -29.74
C PHE A 88 42.10 2.29 -28.59
N THR A 89 40.94 1.81 -28.14
CA THR A 89 40.88 0.69 -27.19
C THR A 89 41.17 -0.59 -27.95
N LEU A 90 42.21 -1.31 -27.49
CA LEU A 90 42.62 -2.60 -28.02
C LEU A 90 41.94 -3.71 -27.21
N ASN A 91 41.52 -4.77 -27.90
CA ASN A 91 40.84 -5.98 -27.42
C ASN A 91 39.34 -5.83 -27.13
N GLU A 92 38.58 -6.81 -27.62
CA GLU A 92 37.12 -6.97 -27.44
C GLU A 92 36.70 -6.91 -25.94
N GLY A 93 37.47 -7.54 -25.06
CA GLY A 93 37.18 -7.55 -23.62
C GLY A 93 37.24 -6.18 -22.94
N ASN A 94 38.08 -5.25 -23.43
CA ASN A 94 38.15 -3.90 -22.86
C ASN A 94 36.95 -3.04 -23.29
N ILE A 95 36.42 -3.30 -24.48
CA ILE A 95 35.26 -2.60 -25.03
C ILE A 95 33.98 -2.99 -24.28
N GLU A 96 33.80 -4.27 -23.98
CA GLU A 96 32.64 -4.75 -23.23
C GLU A 96 32.66 -4.23 -21.79
N ALA A 97 33.84 -4.22 -21.15
CA ALA A 97 34.03 -3.70 -19.80
C ALA A 97 33.68 -2.20 -19.66
N GLU A 98 33.76 -1.41 -20.74
CA GLU A 98 33.35 0.01 -20.71
C GLU A 98 31.84 0.21 -20.91
N LYS A 99 31.12 -0.76 -21.48
CA LYS A 99 29.69 -0.63 -21.78
C LYS A 99 28.82 -0.85 -20.54
N GLU A 100 29.13 -1.87 -19.75
CA GLU A 100 28.38 -2.21 -18.54
C GLU A 100 28.24 -1.03 -17.55
N PRO A 101 29.33 -0.37 -17.10
CA PRO A 101 29.23 0.77 -16.19
C PRO A 101 28.44 1.94 -16.76
N LYS A 102 28.55 2.23 -18.07
CA LYS A 102 27.76 3.31 -18.70
C LYS A 102 26.25 3.04 -18.67
N VAL A 103 25.86 1.79 -18.91
CA VAL A 103 24.45 1.37 -18.82
C VAL A 103 23.97 1.46 -17.37
N ALA A 104 24.78 1.01 -16.41
CA ALA A 104 24.46 1.09 -14.99
C ALA A 104 24.31 2.55 -14.50
N GLU A 105 25.20 3.46 -14.92
CA GLU A 105 25.12 4.88 -14.59
C GLU A 105 23.86 5.55 -15.15
N LEU A 106 23.48 5.21 -16.40
CA LEU A 106 22.25 5.73 -17.01
C LEU A 106 21.01 5.24 -16.27
N ALA A 107 20.95 3.95 -15.93
CA ALA A 107 19.86 3.37 -15.15
C ALA A 107 19.77 4.02 -13.76
N LEU A 108 20.90 4.22 -13.08
CA LEU A 108 20.94 4.88 -11.78
C LEU A 108 20.40 6.31 -11.85
N LYS A 109 20.82 7.09 -12.85
CA LYS A 109 20.33 8.47 -13.05
C LYS A 109 18.81 8.51 -13.22
N GLN A 110 18.25 7.63 -14.05
CA GLN A 110 16.80 7.55 -14.27
C GLN A 110 16.05 7.21 -12.98
N LEU A 111 16.56 6.24 -12.22
CA LEU A 111 15.94 5.78 -10.97
C LEU A 111 15.98 6.89 -9.89
N LEU A 112 17.08 7.64 -9.83
CA LEU A 112 17.24 8.76 -8.91
C LEU A 112 16.26 9.91 -9.24
N THR A 113 16.08 10.23 -10.52
CA THR A 113 15.09 11.23 -10.96
C THR A 113 13.66 10.80 -10.62
N ALA A 114 13.31 9.53 -10.87
CA ALA A 114 12.00 8.99 -10.53
C ALA A 114 11.74 9.03 -9.01
N HIS A 115 12.73 8.64 -8.21
CA HIS A 115 12.64 8.69 -6.75
C HIS A 115 12.43 10.12 -6.22
N GLN A 116 13.17 11.10 -6.75
CA GLN A 116 13.00 12.50 -6.36
C GLN A 116 11.60 13.02 -6.70
N ALA A 117 11.04 12.66 -7.86
CA ALA A 117 9.68 13.04 -8.22
C ALA A 117 8.65 12.46 -7.25
N GLU A 118 8.79 11.20 -6.87
CA GLU A 118 7.88 10.53 -5.93
C GLU A 118 7.96 11.15 -4.52
N VAL A 119 9.17 11.47 -4.04
CA VAL A 119 9.37 12.14 -2.75
C VAL A 119 8.72 13.52 -2.74
N LEU A 120 8.87 14.30 -3.82
CA LEU A 120 8.24 15.61 -3.95
C LEU A 120 6.71 15.50 -3.96
N ALA A 121 6.14 14.54 -4.70
CA ALA A 121 4.71 14.28 -4.73
C ALA A 121 4.18 13.87 -3.35
N GLY A 122 4.88 12.97 -2.65
CA GLY A 122 4.52 12.54 -1.29
C GLY A 122 4.55 13.68 -0.28
N ASN A 123 5.56 14.56 -0.35
CA ASN A 123 5.65 15.74 0.52
C ASN A 123 4.50 16.72 0.26
N ALA A 124 4.21 17.04 -1.01
CA ALA A 124 3.09 17.92 -1.38
C ALA A 124 1.74 17.36 -0.94
N PHE A 125 1.53 16.04 -1.08
CA PHE A 125 0.31 15.38 -0.60
C PHE A 125 0.18 15.44 0.93
N SER A 126 1.28 15.24 1.66
CA SER A 126 1.31 15.36 3.12
C SER A 126 0.98 16.77 3.60
N GLU A 127 1.53 17.79 2.94
CA GLU A 127 1.20 19.19 3.22
C GLU A 127 -0.27 19.52 2.92
N SER A 128 -0.79 19.07 1.79
CA SER A 128 -2.21 19.22 1.43
C SER A 128 -3.13 18.55 2.46
N GLN A 129 -2.81 17.33 2.92
CA GLN A 129 -3.58 16.66 3.96
C GLN A 129 -3.57 17.45 5.28
N LYS A 130 -2.43 17.98 5.70
CA LYS A 130 -2.34 18.81 6.91
C LYS A 130 -3.20 20.07 6.78
N ALA A 131 -3.14 20.75 5.63
CA ALA A 131 -3.95 21.92 5.35
C ALA A 131 -5.46 21.61 5.36
N ASN A 132 -5.88 20.55 4.66
CA ASN A 132 -7.29 20.13 4.62
C ASN A 132 -7.80 19.72 6.00
N LYS A 133 -6.99 19.01 6.79
CA LYS A 133 -7.35 18.64 8.16
C LYS A 133 -7.50 19.90 9.03
N ALA A 134 -6.59 20.86 8.93
CA ALA A 134 -6.67 22.10 9.69
C ALA A 134 -7.93 22.90 9.31
N ASP A 135 -8.21 23.08 8.02
CA ASP A 135 -9.39 23.78 7.52
C ASP A 135 -10.69 23.10 7.98
N MET A 136 -10.78 21.77 7.88
CA MET A 136 -11.92 21.00 8.38
C MET A 136 -12.14 21.24 9.89
N LEU A 137 -11.08 21.19 10.70
CA LEU A 137 -11.17 21.43 12.14
C LEU A 137 -11.59 22.88 12.45
N ASP A 138 -11.14 23.85 11.66
CA ASP A 138 -11.52 25.26 11.80
C ASP A 138 -13.00 25.50 11.48
N GLN A 139 -13.51 24.90 10.41
CA GLN A 139 -14.93 24.95 10.05
C GLN A 139 -15.81 24.32 11.12
N LEU A 140 -15.43 23.14 11.63
CA LEU A 140 -16.16 22.48 12.73
C LEU A 140 -16.14 23.33 14.01
N TRP A 141 -15.01 23.94 14.33
CA TRP A 141 -14.90 24.82 15.49
C TRP A 141 -15.77 26.07 15.34
N ALA A 142 -15.88 26.63 14.12
CA ALA A 142 -16.74 27.77 13.85
C ALA A 142 -18.23 27.45 14.06
N LEU A 143 -18.69 26.23 13.73
CA LEU A 143 -20.05 25.76 14.00
C LEU A 143 -20.33 25.60 15.50
N ARG A 144 -19.30 25.29 16.29
CA ARG A 144 -19.41 25.12 17.75
C ARG A 144 -19.44 26.46 18.50
N LYS A 145 -18.71 27.48 18.03
CA LYS A 145 -18.57 28.80 18.70
C LYS A 145 -19.87 29.47 19.16
N PRO A 146 -20.99 29.46 18.39
CA PRO A 146 -22.24 30.08 18.82
C PRO A 146 -22.81 29.50 20.13
N PHE A 147 -22.41 28.27 20.47
CA PHE A 147 -22.91 27.53 21.64
C PHE A 147 -21.93 27.57 22.83
N ASP A 148 -20.85 28.37 22.75
CA ASP A 148 -19.87 28.54 23.84
C ASP A 148 -20.46 29.26 25.07
N THR A 149 -21.54 30.01 24.82
CA THR A 149 -22.33 30.75 25.79
C THR A 149 -23.78 30.29 25.68
N GLY A 150 -24.42 30.08 26.83
CA GLY A 150 -25.83 29.68 26.90
C GLY A 150 -26.04 28.27 27.47
N PRO A 151 -27.29 27.77 27.42
CA PRO A 151 -27.70 26.57 28.14
C PRO A 151 -26.96 25.32 27.69
N LEU A 152 -26.67 25.18 26.40
CA LEU A 152 -26.02 23.99 25.82
C LEU A 152 -24.51 23.90 26.11
N ARG A 153 -23.93 24.90 26.78
CA ARG A 153 -22.49 24.94 27.08
C ARG A 153 -22.03 23.70 27.87
N TYR A 154 -22.87 23.18 28.78
CA TYR A 154 -22.52 22.00 29.59
C TYR A 154 -22.25 20.75 28.73
N CYS A 155 -22.92 20.60 27.58
CA CYS A 155 -22.69 19.51 26.63
C CYS A 155 -21.30 19.57 25.96
N LEU A 156 -20.67 20.75 25.95
CA LEU A 156 -19.43 21.04 25.22
C LEU A 156 -18.18 21.07 26.13
N VAL A 157 -18.30 20.66 27.40
CA VAL A 157 -17.19 20.65 28.36
C VAL A 157 -16.09 19.65 27.99
N GLY A 158 -16.47 18.48 27.45
CA GLY A 158 -15.52 17.44 27.02
C GLY A 158 -14.69 17.81 25.79
N PRO A 159 -15.31 18.09 24.63
CA PRO A 159 -14.59 18.46 23.40
C PRO A 159 -14.13 19.93 23.42
N ASN A 160 -13.17 20.23 24.31
CA ASN A 160 -12.71 21.59 24.59
C ASN A 160 -11.57 22.10 23.68
N THR A 161 -11.11 21.28 22.75
CA THR A 161 -10.09 21.63 21.74
C THR A 161 -10.60 21.24 20.35
N LYS A 162 -10.05 21.87 19.30
CA LYS A 162 -10.43 21.58 17.92
C LYS A 162 -10.23 20.12 17.58
N GLU A 163 -9.11 19.55 18.01
CA GLU A 163 -8.72 18.16 17.79
C GLU A 163 -9.72 17.20 18.47
N ARG A 164 -10.00 17.41 19.76
CA ARG A 164 -10.95 16.55 20.50
C ARG A 164 -12.37 16.64 19.94
N LEU A 165 -12.79 17.82 19.48
CA LEU A 165 -14.07 17.99 18.81
C LEU A 165 -14.11 17.19 17.51
N GLY A 166 -13.07 17.32 16.67
CA GLY A 166 -12.98 16.60 15.40
C GLY A 166 -12.88 15.08 15.57
N ASP A 167 -12.16 14.60 16.58
CA ASP A 167 -12.06 13.17 16.87
C ASP A 167 -13.41 12.61 17.36
N LYS A 168 -14.06 13.32 18.29
CA LYS A 168 -15.38 12.91 18.80
C LYS A 168 -16.45 12.92 17.71
N LEU A 169 -16.43 13.90 16.81
CA LEU A 169 -17.36 13.95 15.67
C LEU A 169 -17.13 12.83 14.66
N ARG A 170 -15.89 12.33 14.51
CA ARG A 170 -15.61 11.17 13.65
C ARG A 170 -16.18 9.87 14.21
N GLU A 171 -16.30 9.75 15.53
CA GLU A 171 -16.88 8.58 16.20
C GLU A 171 -18.41 8.59 16.17
N ILE A 172 -19.02 9.76 16.01
CA ILE A 172 -20.48 9.92 16.00
C ILE A 172 -21.03 9.60 14.61
N ALA A 173 -21.86 8.56 14.53
CA ALA A 173 -22.65 8.28 13.34
C ALA A 173 -23.73 9.37 13.16
N LEU A 174 -23.86 9.91 11.95
CA LEU A 174 -24.92 10.85 11.64
C LEU A 174 -26.26 10.13 11.59
N VAL A 175 -27.14 10.46 12.54
CA VAL A 175 -28.51 9.96 12.61
C VAL A 175 -29.46 11.11 12.27
N PRO A 176 -30.49 10.91 11.43
CA PRO A 176 -31.50 11.93 11.20
C PRO A 176 -32.21 12.24 12.52
N SER A 177 -32.11 13.49 12.96
CA SER A 177 -32.79 14.01 14.15
C SER A 177 -33.83 15.05 13.73
N THR A 178 -35.00 15.01 14.36
CA THR A 178 -36.04 16.03 14.23
C THR A 178 -35.87 17.17 15.23
N GLU A 179 -34.90 17.07 16.13
CA GLU A 179 -34.68 18.06 17.18
C GLU A 179 -34.00 19.31 16.63
N ASN A 180 -34.37 20.45 17.20
CA ASN A 180 -33.79 21.75 16.85
C ASN A 180 -33.04 22.32 18.06
N PHE A 181 -32.04 23.16 17.78
CA PHE A 181 -31.19 23.75 18.82
C PHE A 181 -31.96 24.61 19.84
N ALA A 182 -33.09 25.21 19.45
CA ALA A 182 -33.91 26.03 20.35
C ALA A 182 -34.64 25.19 21.41
N GLY A 183 -35.21 24.05 21.01
CA GLY A 183 -35.86 23.10 21.91
C GLY A 183 -34.86 22.48 22.87
N LEU A 184 -33.71 22.05 22.36
CA LEU A 184 -32.62 21.52 23.19
C LEU A 184 -32.12 22.55 24.22
N ALA A 185 -32.03 23.83 23.84
CA ALA A 185 -31.63 24.89 24.77
C ALA A 185 -32.67 25.09 25.88
N ALA A 186 -33.97 25.06 25.57
CA ALA A 186 -35.04 25.18 26.56
C ALA A 186 -35.05 23.99 27.55
N GLU A 187 -34.86 22.76 27.06
CA GLU A 187 -34.73 21.58 27.91
C GLU A 187 -33.49 21.66 28.80
N ALA A 188 -32.36 22.11 28.25
CA ALA A 188 -31.14 22.32 29.03
C ALA A 188 -31.31 23.37 30.13
N GLU A 189 -32.05 24.46 29.90
CA GLU A 189 -32.37 25.44 30.94
C GLU A 189 -33.24 24.84 32.04
N GLN A 190 -34.24 24.02 31.69
CA GLN A 190 -35.06 23.32 32.68
C GLN A 190 -34.21 22.39 33.54
N LEU A 191 -33.30 21.62 32.93
CA LEU A 191 -32.40 20.72 33.65
C LEU A 191 -31.40 21.47 34.53
N GLN A 192 -30.87 22.62 34.09
CA GLN A 192 -29.93 23.42 34.88
C GLN A 192 -30.59 24.25 35.97
N SER A 193 -31.87 24.60 35.81
CA SER A 193 -32.66 25.34 36.81
C SER A 193 -33.34 24.44 37.84
N ALA A 194 -33.45 23.14 37.56
CA ALA A 194 -33.81 22.13 38.54
C ALA A 194 -32.67 22.05 39.58
N GLY A 195 -32.77 22.82 40.65
CA GLY A 195 -31.81 22.76 41.76
C GLY A 195 -31.83 21.39 42.43
N ASP A 196 -30.70 21.01 43.04
CA ASP A 196 -30.53 19.83 43.92
C ASP A 196 -31.36 19.96 45.23
N ALA A 197 -32.57 20.52 45.15
CA ALA A 197 -33.51 20.52 46.25
C ALA A 197 -33.98 19.07 46.43
N GLU A 198 -33.36 18.36 47.37
CA GLU A 198 -33.92 17.12 47.90
C GLU A 198 -35.38 17.41 48.28
N LEU A 199 -36.30 16.88 47.48
CA LEU A 199 -37.71 16.89 47.85
C LEU A 199 -37.79 16.18 49.21
N PRO A 200 -38.53 16.72 50.18
CA PRO A 200 -38.64 16.12 51.49
C PRO A 200 -39.07 14.67 51.33
N SER A 201 -38.33 13.75 51.96
CA SER A 201 -38.71 12.35 52.04
C SER A 201 -40.18 12.26 52.43
N ILE A 202 -40.95 11.46 51.69
CA ILE A 202 -42.32 11.12 52.11
C ILE A 202 -42.20 10.60 53.55
N PRO A 203 -42.85 11.23 54.54
CA PRO A 203 -42.72 10.81 55.92
C PRO A 203 -43.20 9.37 56.03
N ALA A 204 -42.37 8.51 56.60
CA ALA A 204 -42.74 7.13 56.85
C ALA A 204 -43.95 7.11 57.80
N PHE A 205 -45.11 6.72 57.28
CA PHE A 205 -46.29 6.47 58.09
C PHE A 205 -46.02 5.23 58.94
N ARG A 206 -45.86 5.43 60.25
CA ARG A 206 -45.81 4.34 61.21
C ARG A 206 -47.17 4.23 61.89
N PHE A 207 -47.88 3.15 61.58
CA PHE A 207 -49.05 2.75 62.33
C PHE A 207 -48.57 2.01 63.58
N ALA A 208 -48.78 2.58 64.76
CA ALA A 208 -48.42 1.95 66.03
C ALA A 208 -49.53 0.96 66.43
N GLU A 209 -49.53 -0.23 65.80
CA GLU A 209 -50.51 -1.29 66.05
C GLU A 209 -50.67 -1.62 67.55
N GLY A 210 -49.56 -1.63 68.31
CA GLY A 210 -49.58 -1.91 69.74
C GLY A 210 -50.22 -0.82 70.63
N GLU A 211 -50.30 0.43 70.18
CA GLU A 211 -51.02 1.48 70.91
C GLU A 211 -52.54 1.35 70.70
N ALA A 212 -52.95 0.85 69.53
CA ALA A 212 -54.35 0.55 69.27
C ALA A 212 -54.83 -0.61 70.16
N GLU A 213 -54.04 -1.69 70.29
CA GLU A 213 -54.41 -2.86 71.11
C GLU A 213 -54.43 -2.59 72.63
N THR A 214 -53.70 -1.59 73.11
CA THR A 214 -53.71 -1.17 74.52
C THR A 214 -54.76 -0.09 74.83
N SER A 215 -55.54 0.31 73.84
CA SER A 215 -56.57 1.33 74.01
C SER A 215 -57.61 0.86 75.05
N PRO A 216 -57.90 1.67 76.09
CA PRO A 216 -58.94 1.33 77.06
C PRO A 216 -60.33 1.22 76.42
N LEU A 217 -60.55 1.82 75.24
CA LEU A 217 -61.76 1.61 74.43
C LEU A 217 -61.96 0.13 74.04
N LEU A 218 -60.88 -0.63 73.82
CA LEU A 218 -60.94 -2.06 73.50
C LEU A 218 -60.99 -2.95 74.75
N SER A 219 -60.77 -2.37 75.94
CA SER A 219 -60.86 -3.11 77.22
C SER A 219 -62.29 -3.19 77.75
N GLU A 220 -63.22 -2.44 77.17
CA GLU A 220 -64.63 -2.52 77.52
C GLU A 220 -65.22 -3.80 76.90
N VAL A 221 -65.56 -4.75 77.75
CA VAL A 221 -66.29 -5.96 77.33
C VAL A 221 -67.66 -5.51 76.83
N ILE A 222 -67.89 -5.63 75.53
CA ILE A 222 -69.20 -5.43 74.93
C ILE A 222 -70.08 -6.62 75.36
N SER A 223 -70.66 -6.54 76.55
CA SER A 223 -71.70 -7.47 76.97
C SER A 223 -72.96 -7.18 76.18
N GLY A 224 -73.41 -8.14 75.37
CA GLY A 224 -74.69 -8.03 74.69
C GLY A 224 -75.80 -7.80 75.71
N SER A 225 -76.55 -6.70 75.58
CA SER A 225 -77.75 -6.53 76.39
C SER A 225 -78.70 -7.70 76.05
N GLY A 226 -79.25 -8.35 77.08
CA GLY A 226 -80.19 -9.47 76.92
C GLY A 226 -81.46 -9.14 76.13
N ASP A 227 -81.62 -7.89 75.68
CA ASP A 227 -82.77 -7.34 74.96
C ASP A 227 -82.65 -7.42 73.43
N SER A 228 -81.60 -8.05 72.88
CA SER A 228 -81.52 -8.33 71.46
C SER A 228 -82.42 -9.51 71.06
N TYR A 229 -83.06 -9.41 69.88
CA TYR A 229 -83.89 -10.49 69.35
C TYR A 229 -83.12 -11.82 69.17
N LEU A 230 -81.79 -11.75 69.07
CA LEU A 230 -80.89 -12.90 68.89
C LEU A 230 -80.37 -13.50 70.20
N SER A 231 -80.62 -12.87 71.36
CA SER A 231 -80.06 -13.30 72.65
C SER A 231 -80.48 -14.72 73.07
N ALA A 232 -81.70 -15.12 72.71
CA ALA A 232 -82.20 -16.47 72.96
C ALA A 232 -81.44 -17.54 72.15
N LEU A 233 -81.16 -17.23 70.87
CA LEU A 233 -80.45 -18.14 69.97
C LEU A 233 -78.97 -18.31 70.38
N ILE A 234 -78.33 -17.22 70.82
CA ILE A 234 -76.94 -17.24 71.28
C ILE A 234 -76.78 -18.06 72.56
N SER A 235 -77.76 -17.97 73.48
CA SER A 235 -77.79 -18.79 74.70
C SER A 235 -77.98 -20.28 74.40
N ASP A 236 -78.89 -20.62 73.47
CA ASP A 236 -79.11 -22.01 73.05
C ASP A 236 -77.88 -22.65 72.39
N LEU A 237 -77.08 -21.86 71.67
CA LEU A 237 -75.86 -22.32 71.00
C LEU A 237 -74.64 -22.41 71.93
N GLY A 238 -74.73 -21.93 73.18
CA GLY A 238 -73.66 -22.00 74.17
C GLY A 238 -72.43 -21.14 73.86
N ASN A 239 -72.56 -20.14 72.98
CA ASN A 239 -71.46 -19.26 72.54
C ASN A 239 -71.56 -17.87 73.19
N SER A 240 -71.76 -17.83 74.51
CA SER A 240 -71.94 -16.58 75.27
C SER A 240 -70.65 -16.04 75.91
N ASP A 241 -69.49 -16.62 75.57
CA ASP A 241 -68.16 -16.12 75.97
C ASP A 241 -67.60 -15.14 74.92
#